data_AF-A0A849RDA4-F1
#
_entry.id   AF-A0A849RDA4-F1
#
_cell.length_a   1.000
_cell.length_b   1.000
_cell.length_c   1.000
_cell.angle_alpha   90.00
_cell.angle_beta   90.00
_cell.angle_gamma   90.00
#
_symmetry.space_group_name_H-M   'P 1'
#
loop_
_entity.id
_entity.type
_entity.pdbx_description
1 polymer ?
#
loop_
_entity_poly.entity_id
_entity_poly.type
_entity_poly.pdbx_seq_one_letter_code
_entity_poly.pdbx_strand_id
1 'polypeptide(L)'
;MTPFFQKKVDRRSRSAMVDFLQGHYRYNTMSSWNRLTSYANNIKIHRLGLLSEQEDKAYKMLDTDFWEEIRGPIDDFTYDQGHRYTLCSNGRSGGYLVLHESHLELTGHLSYCPTCGQRNFKKVPPVTYQDENEEVIAREILRSQNSWLPGVYLGQPAIQTLTISDDKKLLLINRLKTELKDSSASDACGVCGNPRRNFSVPPSRLMVASRSIDQCEDFDAEDWSMESLRDRVDLVFAFDAACDAIRSNFIALLDDYDVVEITEHRPVQVKKLVAHAA
;
A
#
# COMPACT_ATOMS: atom_id res chain seq x y z
N MET A 1 28.65 -7.01 -9.58
CA MET A 1 29.01 -6.46 -8.26
C MET A 1 29.03 -7.62 -7.26
N THR A 2 29.99 -7.68 -6.35
CA THR A 2 29.96 -8.68 -5.25
C THR A 2 28.88 -8.30 -4.23
N PRO A 3 28.15 -9.26 -3.65
CA PRO A 3 27.15 -8.97 -2.62
C PRO A 3 27.79 -8.29 -1.41
N PHE A 4 27.10 -7.31 -0.84
CA PHE A 4 27.58 -6.53 0.31
C PHE A 4 26.93 -7.02 1.61
N PHE A 5 25.62 -7.24 1.59
CA PHE A 5 24.84 -7.79 2.70
C PHE A 5 24.68 -9.30 2.58
N GLN A 6 24.33 -9.80 1.40
CA GLN A 6 23.99 -11.21 1.21
C GLN A 6 25.18 -12.13 1.46
N LYS A 7 24.95 -13.18 2.25
CA LYS A 7 25.95 -14.20 2.59
C LYS A 7 25.60 -15.54 1.96
N LYS A 8 26.62 -16.31 1.56
CA LYS A 8 26.45 -17.71 1.17
C LYS A 8 26.19 -18.56 2.42
N VAL A 9 25.12 -19.36 2.40
CA VAL A 9 24.72 -20.24 3.50
C VAL A 9 24.55 -21.67 2.98
N ASP A 10 25.10 -22.65 3.70
CA ASP A 10 24.86 -24.07 3.40
C ASP A 10 23.49 -24.52 3.91
N ARG A 11 22.53 -24.67 2.99
CA ARG A 11 21.14 -25.08 3.25
C ARG A 11 20.98 -26.57 3.61
N ARG A 12 22.08 -27.34 3.60
CA ARG A 12 22.07 -28.77 3.98
C ARG A 12 22.43 -28.96 5.45
N SER A 13 23.18 -28.03 6.02
CA SER A 13 23.58 -28.05 7.43
C SER A 13 22.61 -27.25 8.28
N ARG A 14 21.95 -27.93 9.24
CA ARG A 14 21.08 -27.26 10.20
C ARG A 14 21.83 -26.19 10.98
N SER A 15 23.02 -26.52 11.51
CA SER A 15 23.80 -25.59 12.31
C SER A 15 24.17 -24.34 11.49
N ALA A 16 24.57 -24.49 10.22
CA ALA A 16 24.90 -23.35 9.38
C ALA A 16 23.69 -22.42 9.13
N MET A 17 22.50 -22.99 8.99
CA MET A 17 21.26 -22.21 8.85
C MET A 17 20.87 -21.49 10.14
N VAL A 18 20.95 -22.17 11.29
CA VAL A 18 20.67 -21.59 12.61
C VAL A 18 21.68 -20.47 12.92
N ASP A 19 22.97 -20.72 12.72
CA ASP A 19 24.04 -19.74 12.93
C ASP A 19 23.83 -18.48 12.06
N PHE A 20 23.39 -18.67 10.81
CA PHE A 20 23.06 -17.56 9.91
C PHE A 20 21.90 -16.72 10.44
N LEU A 21 20.79 -17.35 10.85
CA LEU A 21 19.60 -16.66 11.32
C LEU A 21 19.83 -15.98 12.68
N GLN A 22 20.45 -16.66 13.63
CA GLN A 22 20.74 -16.11 14.96
C GLN A 22 21.84 -15.03 14.92
N GLY A 23 22.83 -15.21 14.05
CA GLY A 23 23.93 -14.28 13.87
C GLY A 23 23.60 -13.05 13.02
N HIS A 24 22.42 -13.00 12.41
CA HIS A 24 22.01 -11.86 11.58
C HIS A 24 21.79 -10.61 12.44
N TYR A 25 22.20 -9.44 11.95
CA TYR A 25 21.95 -8.18 12.66
C TYR A 25 20.44 -7.92 12.78
N ARG A 26 20.02 -7.35 13.91
CA ARG A 26 18.62 -7.10 14.21
C ARG A 26 18.41 -5.66 14.63
N TYR A 27 17.27 -5.10 14.24
CA TYR A 27 16.87 -3.76 14.63
C TYR A 27 15.43 -3.76 15.17
N ASN A 28 15.09 -2.74 15.97
CA ASN A 28 13.75 -2.62 16.52
C ASN A 28 12.74 -2.33 15.40
N THR A 29 11.63 -3.08 15.36
CA THR A 29 10.55 -2.89 14.37
C THR A 29 9.66 -1.69 14.71
N MET A 30 9.77 -1.16 15.93
CA MET A 30 9.31 0.18 16.29
C MET A 30 10.36 0.87 17.18
N SER A 31 9.91 1.65 18.18
CA SER A 31 10.80 2.26 19.16
C SER A 31 11.30 1.23 20.18
N SER A 32 12.43 1.51 20.82
CA SER A 32 13.14 0.61 21.74
C SER A 32 12.32 0.12 22.94
N TRP A 33 11.23 0.80 23.29
CA TRP A 33 10.34 0.44 24.39
C TRP A 33 9.50 -0.83 24.16
N ASN A 34 9.16 -1.18 22.91
CA ASN A 34 8.40 -2.42 22.65
C ASN A 34 9.31 -3.66 22.62
N ARG A 35 10.64 -3.46 22.57
CA ARG A 35 11.69 -4.48 22.47
C ARG A 35 11.50 -5.47 21.32
N LEU A 36 10.62 -5.21 20.36
CA LEU A 36 10.38 -6.10 19.23
C LEU A 36 11.45 -5.87 18.16
N THR A 37 12.12 -6.94 17.74
CA THR A 37 13.18 -6.87 16.72
C THR A 37 12.91 -7.74 15.52
N SER A 38 13.49 -7.37 14.38
CA SER A 38 13.52 -8.17 13.16
C SER A 38 14.89 -8.08 12.49
N TYR A 39 15.11 -8.93 11.49
CA TYR A 39 16.28 -8.91 10.61
C TYR A 39 16.47 -7.53 9.99
N ALA A 40 17.69 -7.03 10.03
CA ALA A 40 17.99 -5.68 9.56
C ALA A 40 19.39 -5.56 8.96
N ASN A 41 19.54 -4.62 8.04
CA ASN A 41 20.81 -4.21 7.48
C ASN A 41 21.06 -2.72 7.74
N ASN A 42 22.27 -2.38 8.17
CA ASN A 42 22.67 -1.02 8.48
C ASN A 42 23.09 -0.29 7.20
N ILE A 43 22.30 0.71 6.81
CA ILE A 43 22.46 1.47 5.57
C ILE A 43 22.94 2.91 5.82
N LYS A 44 23.52 3.20 6.98
CA LYS A 44 24.16 4.50 7.22
C LYS A 44 25.27 4.72 6.18
N ILE A 45 25.35 5.92 5.61
CA ILE A 45 26.29 6.28 4.52
C ILE A 45 27.72 5.77 4.79
N HIS A 46 28.31 6.12 5.93
CA HIS A 46 29.64 5.68 6.37
C HIS A 46 29.79 4.16 6.67
N ARG A 47 28.73 3.36 6.49
CA ARG A 47 28.69 1.90 6.67
C ARG A 47 28.33 1.15 5.39
N LEU A 48 28.06 1.84 4.28
CA LEU A 48 27.67 1.24 2.99
C LEU A 48 28.85 0.81 2.10
N GLY A 49 30.09 0.99 2.57
CA GLY A 49 31.29 0.67 1.80
C GLY A 49 31.35 1.47 0.50
N LEU A 50 31.01 2.75 0.58
CA LEU A 50 31.14 3.71 -0.51
C LEU A 50 32.59 4.18 -0.63
N LEU A 51 32.99 4.64 -1.81
CA LEU A 51 34.22 5.40 -1.99
C LEU A 51 34.10 6.78 -1.32
N SER A 52 35.22 7.42 -0.98
CA SER A 52 35.20 8.74 -0.33
C SER A 52 34.38 9.77 -1.12
N GLU A 53 34.55 9.81 -2.45
CA GLU A 53 33.82 10.73 -3.32
C GLU A 53 32.30 10.44 -3.35
N GLN A 54 31.93 9.16 -3.32
CA GLN A 54 30.54 8.71 -3.24
C GLN A 54 29.91 9.06 -1.89
N GLU A 55 30.66 8.92 -0.80
CA GLU A 55 30.21 9.31 0.55
C GLU A 55 29.97 10.83 0.65
N ASP A 56 30.90 11.65 0.15
CA ASP A 56 30.74 13.11 0.10
C ASP A 56 29.49 13.52 -0.70
N LYS A 57 29.24 12.84 -1.82
CA LYS A 57 28.08 13.08 -2.67
C LYS A 57 26.78 12.59 -2.01
N ALA A 58 26.81 11.46 -1.33
CA ALA A 58 25.67 10.94 -0.57
C ALA A 58 25.23 11.91 0.54
N TYR A 59 26.17 12.56 1.24
CA TYR A 59 25.82 13.59 2.22
C TYR A 59 25.14 14.80 1.59
N LYS A 60 25.52 15.22 0.38
CA LYS A 60 24.86 16.30 -0.36
C LYS A 60 23.45 15.92 -0.81
N MET A 61 23.18 14.64 -1.06
CA MET A 61 21.86 14.14 -1.47
C MET A 61 20.83 14.05 -0.34
N LEU A 62 21.23 14.21 0.93
CA LEU A 62 20.31 14.06 2.08
C LEU A 62 19.11 15.01 2.05
N ASP A 63 19.23 16.16 1.37
CA ASP A 63 18.17 17.15 1.21
C ASP A 63 17.29 16.90 -0.03
N THR A 64 17.48 15.78 -0.73
CA THR A 64 16.73 15.38 -1.94
C THR A 64 15.85 14.17 -1.68
N ASP A 65 14.74 14.05 -2.43
CA ASP A 65 13.88 12.87 -2.39
C ASP A 65 14.34 11.79 -3.39
N PHE A 66 15.49 11.19 -3.10
CA PHE A 66 16.10 10.18 -3.98
C PHE A 66 15.52 8.77 -3.80
N TRP A 67 14.61 8.56 -2.83
CA TRP A 67 14.08 7.24 -2.53
C TRP A 67 13.29 6.64 -3.68
N GLU A 68 12.56 7.46 -4.45
CA GLU A 68 11.80 7.00 -5.62
C GLU A 68 12.71 6.33 -6.67
N GLU A 69 13.95 6.78 -6.83
CA GLU A 69 14.91 6.21 -7.79
C GLU A 69 15.50 4.87 -7.32
N ILE A 70 15.53 4.60 -6.02
CA ILE A 70 16.23 3.43 -5.47
C ILE A 70 15.30 2.39 -4.82
N ARG A 71 14.02 2.72 -4.60
CA ARG A 71 13.06 1.88 -3.86
C ARG A 71 12.49 0.69 -4.62
N GLY A 72 12.66 0.62 -5.95
CA GLY A 72 12.12 -0.45 -6.80
C GLY A 72 12.30 -1.88 -6.24
N PRO A 73 13.50 -2.25 -5.75
CA PRO A 73 13.72 -3.58 -5.18
C PRO A 73 12.89 -3.91 -3.93
N ILE A 74 12.37 -2.91 -3.21
CA ILE A 74 11.42 -3.13 -2.10
C ILE A 74 10.09 -3.67 -2.65
N ASP A 75 9.61 -3.10 -3.75
CA ASP A 75 8.35 -3.48 -4.38
C ASP A 75 8.49 -4.88 -5.02
N ASP A 76 9.60 -5.14 -5.72
CA ASP A 76 9.93 -6.45 -6.30
C ASP A 76 9.97 -7.54 -5.22
N PHE A 77 10.73 -7.31 -4.13
CA PHE A 77 10.78 -8.24 -3.01
C PHE A 77 9.39 -8.49 -2.42
N THR A 78 8.63 -7.41 -2.20
CA THR A 78 7.29 -7.51 -1.61
C THR A 78 6.35 -8.34 -2.49
N TYR A 79 6.42 -8.16 -3.80
CA TYR A 79 5.65 -8.95 -4.77
C TYR A 79 6.09 -10.42 -4.79
N ASP A 80 7.38 -10.68 -4.87
CA ASP A 80 7.96 -12.03 -4.91
C ASP A 80 7.67 -12.84 -3.64
N GLN A 81 7.56 -12.18 -2.49
CA GLN A 81 7.15 -12.80 -1.22
C GLN A 81 5.63 -12.92 -1.05
N GLY A 82 4.85 -12.63 -2.10
CA GLY A 82 3.38 -12.72 -2.09
C GLY A 82 2.73 -11.73 -1.13
N HIS A 83 3.33 -10.55 -0.96
CA HIS A 83 2.93 -9.49 -0.04
C HIS A 83 2.88 -9.90 1.44
N ARG A 84 3.48 -11.04 1.82
CA ARG A 84 3.58 -11.49 3.22
C ARG A 84 4.72 -10.82 3.97
N TYR A 85 5.70 -10.31 3.24
CA TYR A 85 6.86 -9.62 3.77
C TYR A 85 7.19 -8.37 2.94
N THR A 86 7.80 -7.38 3.57
CA THR A 86 8.30 -6.16 2.93
C THR A 86 9.49 -5.60 3.70
N LEU A 87 10.11 -4.54 3.19
CA LEU A 87 11.21 -3.83 3.83
C LEU A 87 10.75 -2.43 4.22
N CYS A 88 11.21 -1.94 5.37
CA CYS A 88 10.98 -0.56 5.80
C CYS A 88 12.27 0.11 6.27
N SER A 89 12.37 1.41 6.06
CA SER A 89 13.45 2.22 6.63
C SER A 89 13.13 2.58 8.08
N ASN A 90 13.98 2.14 9.01
CA ASN A 90 13.80 2.34 10.45
C ASN A 90 14.97 3.11 11.06
N GLY A 91 14.74 3.61 12.28
CA GLY A 91 15.73 4.29 13.10
C GLY A 91 15.81 5.80 12.86
N ARG A 92 16.56 6.49 13.73
CA ARG A 92 16.79 7.93 13.58
C ARG A 92 17.52 8.18 12.26
N SER A 93 16.93 9.00 11.39
CA SER A 93 17.41 9.28 10.03
C SER A 93 17.31 8.10 9.04
N GLY A 94 16.52 7.06 9.33
CA GLY A 94 16.26 5.97 8.37
C GLY A 94 17.47 5.08 8.05
N GLY A 95 18.45 5.00 8.94
CA GLY A 95 19.73 4.33 8.70
C GLY A 95 19.71 2.79 8.70
N TYR A 96 18.54 2.16 8.72
CA TYR A 96 18.40 0.69 8.71
C TYR A 96 17.28 0.27 7.77
N LEU A 97 17.52 -0.75 6.95
CA LEU A 97 16.45 -1.49 6.29
C LEU A 97 16.08 -2.68 7.18
N VAL A 98 14.80 -2.85 7.45
CA VAL A 98 14.27 -3.86 8.37
C VAL A 98 13.23 -4.70 7.65
N LEU A 99 13.32 -6.03 7.80
CA LEU A 99 12.31 -6.96 7.30
C LEU A 99 11.05 -6.90 8.17
N HIS A 100 9.89 -6.76 7.53
CA HIS A 100 8.60 -6.73 8.20
C HIS A 100 7.64 -7.75 7.59
N GLU A 101 6.76 -8.30 8.42
CA GLU A 101 5.55 -8.96 7.95
C GLU A 101 4.61 -7.93 7.34
N SER A 102 3.90 -8.32 6.29
CA SER A 102 2.91 -7.49 5.62
C SER A 102 1.75 -8.33 5.09
N HIS A 103 0.68 -7.66 4.68
CA HIS A 103 -0.42 -8.27 3.93
C HIS A 103 -1.18 -7.20 3.14
N LEU A 104 -1.92 -7.62 2.12
CA LEU A 104 -2.85 -6.74 1.43
C LEU A 104 -4.18 -6.68 2.19
N GLU A 105 -4.60 -5.46 2.51
CA GLU A 105 -5.91 -5.20 3.10
C GLU A 105 -6.78 -4.44 2.09
N LEU A 106 -8.01 -4.91 1.87
CA LEU A 106 -8.97 -4.17 1.05
C LEU A 106 -9.27 -2.83 1.69
N THR A 107 -9.19 -1.76 0.92
CA THR A 107 -9.46 -0.42 1.43
C THR A 107 -10.95 -0.15 1.67
N GLY A 108 -11.84 -1.07 1.28
CA GLY A 108 -13.30 -0.93 1.37
C GLY A 108 -13.93 -0.03 0.31
N HIS A 109 -13.14 0.64 -0.53
CA HIS A 109 -13.68 1.49 -1.59
C HIS A 109 -14.26 0.64 -2.73
N LEU A 110 -15.47 0.99 -3.17
CA LEU A 110 -16.22 0.26 -4.18
C LEU A 110 -16.32 1.01 -5.51
N SER A 111 -16.12 2.33 -5.49
CA SER A 111 -16.09 3.16 -6.70
C SER A 111 -15.10 4.32 -6.60
N TYR A 112 -14.80 4.95 -7.74
CA TYR A 112 -13.93 6.11 -7.84
C TYR A 112 -14.40 7.09 -8.91
N CYS A 113 -13.98 8.34 -8.80
CA CYS A 113 -14.18 9.37 -9.83
C CYS A 113 -13.01 9.34 -10.83
N PRO A 114 -13.22 9.05 -12.13
CA PRO A 114 -12.16 9.11 -13.12
C PRO A 114 -11.60 10.52 -13.36
N THR A 115 -12.37 11.57 -13.05
CA THR A 115 -11.96 12.96 -13.29
C THR A 115 -11.04 13.52 -12.22
N CYS A 116 -11.32 13.26 -10.93
CA CYS A 116 -10.56 13.83 -9.81
C CYS A 116 -9.89 12.79 -8.89
N GLY A 117 -10.05 11.49 -9.17
CA GLY A 117 -9.45 10.41 -8.39
C GLY A 117 -10.15 10.08 -7.06
N GLN A 118 -11.16 10.86 -6.65
CA GLN A 118 -11.86 10.65 -5.38
C GLN A 118 -12.45 9.22 -5.30
N ARG A 119 -12.05 8.46 -4.28
CA ARG A 119 -12.58 7.12 -3.98
C ARG A 119 -13.82 7.20 -3.09
N ASN A 120 -14.68 6.19 -3.15
CA ASN A 120 -15.93 6.11 -2.37
C ASN A 120 -16.24 4.67 -1.91
N PHE A 121 -16.77 4.53 -0.69
CA PHE A 121 -17.16 3.26 -0.07
C PHE A 121 -18.49 2.69 -0.59
N LYS A 122 -19.21 3.41 -1.44
CA LYS A 122 -20.47 2.98 -2.06
C LYS A 122 -20.31 2.72 -3.54
N LYS A 123 -21.04 1.74 -4.05
CA LYS A 123 -21.15 1.45 -5.48
C LYS A 123 -21.98 2.51 -6.19
N VAL A 124 -21.67 2.72 -7.46
CA VAL A 124 -22.55 3.35 -8.43
C VAL A 124 -23.65 2.36 -8.80
N PRO A 125 -24.94 2.74 -8.71
CA PRO A 125 -26.04 1.88 -9.11
C PRO A 125 -26.00 1.59 -10.62
N PRO A 126 -26.60 0.49 -11.09
CA PRO A 126 -26.65 0.17 -12.51
C PRO A 126 -27.40 1.26 -13.30
N VAL A 127 -26.92 1.53 -14.51
CA VAL A 127 -27.49 2.55 -15.41
C VAL A 127 -28.73 2.01 -16.15
N THR A 128 -28.90 0.68 -16.18
CA THR A 128 -30.02 0.02 -16.87
C THR A 128 -30.65 -1.03 -15.95
N TYR A 129 -31.98 -1.08 -15.97
CA TYR A 129 -32.82 -2.08 -15.30
C TYR A 129 -33.56 -2.91 -16.36
N GLN A 130 -34.11 -4.08 -16.00
CA GLN A 130 -34.77 -4.96 -16.96
C GLN A 130 -36.07 -4.36 -17.50
N ASP A 131 -36.81 -3.65 -16.64
CA ASP A 131 -38.04 -2.94 -17.01
C ASP A 131 -38.31 -1.73 -16.09
N GLU A 132 -39.39 -1.01 -16.39
CA GLU A 132 -39.83 0.17 -15.64
C GLU A 132 -40.21 -0.14 -14.17
N ASN A 133 -40.77 -1.32 -13.89
CA ASN A 133 -41.13 -1.70 -12.52
C ASN A 133 -39.87 -1.83 -11.66
N GLU A 134 -38.84 -2.49 -12.23
CA GLU A 134 -37.56 -2.66 -11.56
C GLU A 134 -36.90 -1.29 -11.29
N GLU A 135 -36.92 -0.39 -12.26
CA GLU A 135 -36.36 0.96 -12.10
C GLU A 135 -37.06 1.75 -11.00
N VAL A 136 -38.39 1.74 -10.95
CA VAL A 136 -39.16 2.45 -9.91
C VAL A 136 -38.85 1.90 -8.52
N ILE A 137 -38.83 0.56 -8.38
CA ILE A 137 -38.50 -0.08 -7.10
C ILE A 137 -37.05 0.23 -6.70
N ALA A 138 -36.11 0.14 -7.63
CA ALA A 138 -34.70 0.42 -7.39
C ALA A 138 -34.47 1.87 -6.93
N ARG A 139 -35.12 2.85 -7.58
CA ARG A 139 -35.03 4.26 -7.19
C ARG A 139 -35.52 4.48 -5.77
N GLU A 140 -36.62 3.83 -5.35
CA GLU A 140 -37.15 3.99 -4.00
C GLU A 140 -36.26 3.31 -2.94
N ILE A 141 -35.68 2.16 -3.27
CA ILE A 141 -34.66 1.49 -2.43
C ILE A 141 -33.43 2.40 -2.26
N LEU A 142 -32.91 2.97 -3.36
CA LEU A 142 -31.75 3.84 -3.32
C LEU A 142 -32.01 5.14 -2.54
N ARG A 143 -33.18 5.76 -2.75
CA ARG A 143 -33.61 6.98 -2.05
C ARG A 143 -33.67 6.80 -0.54
N SER A 144 -34.21 5.67 -0.09
CA SER A 144 -34.29 5.28 1.33
C SER A 144 -32.99 4.69 1.87
N GLN A 145 -31.91 4.68 1.08
CA GLN A 145 -30.61 4.09 1.42
C GLN A 145 -30.73 2.61 1.83
N ASN A 146 -31.68 1.89 1.24
CA ASN A 146 -31.92 0.47 1.48
C ASN A 146 -32.25 0.13 2.95
N SER A 147 -32.77 1.09 3.71
CA SER A 147 -32.94 1.01 5.17
C SER A 147 -34.22 0.29 5.63
N TRP A 148 -35.24 0.18 4.78
CA TRP A 148 -36.54 -0.36 5.17
C TRP A 148 -36.67 -1.86 4.98
N LEU A 149 -37.56 -2.50 5.73
CA LEU A 149 -37.94 -3.89 5.50
C LEU A 149 -38.73 -4.03 4.18
N PRO A 150 -38.65 -5.19 3.48
CA PRO A 150 -39.32 -5.39 2.20
C PRO A 150 -40.82 -5.02 2.21
N GLY A 151 -41.55 -5.36 3.27
CA GLY A 151 -42.98 -5.02 3.39
C GLY A 151 -43.28 -3.52 3.48
N VAL A 152 -42.33 -2.71 3.96
CA VAL A 152 -42.48 -1.25 4.03
C VAL A 152 -42.38 -0.62 2.63
N TYR A 153 -41.61 -1.22 1.72
CA TYR A 153 -41.54 -0.78 0.33
C TYR A 153 -42.85 -1.02 -0.42
N LEU A 154 -43.55 -2.12 -0.15
CA LEU A 154 -44.88 -2.38 -0.74
C LEU A 154 -45.90 -1.28 -0.42
N GLY A 155 -45.74 -0.62 0.73
CA GLY A 155 -46.59 0.49 1.15
C GLY A 155 -46.23 1.85 0.52
N GLN A 156 -45.13 1.95 -0.24
CA GLN A 156 -44.73 3.24 -0.81
C GLN A 156 -45.61 3.61 -2.01
N PRO A 157 -46.06 4.87 -2.12
CA PRO A 157 -46.96 5.30 -3.19
C PRO A 157 -46.46 4.95 -4.59
N ALA A 158 -45.16 5.12 -4.85
CA ALA A 158 -44.55 4.82 -6.15
C ALA A 158 -44.55 3.32 -6.50
N ILE A 159 -44.53 2.44 -5.50
CA ILE A 159 -44.53 0.98 -5.69
C ILE A 159 -45.97 0.44 -5.75
N GLN A 160 -46.91 1.07 -5.05
CA GLN A 160 -48.33 0.71 -5.09
C GLN A 160 -48.96 0.92 -6.47
N THR A 161 -48.54 1.97 -7.19
CA THR A 161 -49.06 2.28 -8.54
C THR A 161 -48.61 1.30 -9.62
N LEU A 162 -47.63 0.44 -9.35
CA LEU A 162 -47.17 -0.58 -10.30
C LEU A 162 -48.24 -1.67 -10.48
N THR A 163 -48.49 -2.05 -11.73
CA THR A 163 -49.59 -2.96 -12.14
C THR A 163 -49.31 -4.44 -11.87
N ILE A 164 -48.13 -4.78 -11.36
CA ILE A 164 -47.73 -6.14 -10.99
C ILE A 164 -48.29 -6.55 -9.62
N SER A 165 -48.44 -7.87 -9.39
CA SER A 165 -48.92 -8.38 -8.10
C SER A 165 -47.95 -8.10 -6.96
N ASP A 166 -48.47 -8.02 -5.73
CA ASP A 166 -47.65 -7.74 -4.55
C ASP A 166 -46.59 -8.82 -4.29
N ASP A 167 -46.89 -10.09 -4.60
CA ASP A 167 -45.90 -11.17 -4.54
C ASP A 167 -44.72 -10.92 -5.50
N LYS A 168 -45.00 -10.44 -6.73
CA LYS A 168 -43.96 -10.10 -7.71
C LYS A 168 -43.16 -8.87 -7.27
N LYS A 169 -43.83 -7.85 -6.74
CA LYS A 169 -43.15 -6.66 -6.17
C LYS A 169 -42.19 -7.09 -5.06
N LEU A 170 -42.64 -7.95 -4.14
CA LEU A 170 -41.84 -8.41 -3.01
C LEU A 170 -40.61 -9.21 -3.47
N LEU A 171 -40.75 -10.06 -4.49
CA LEU A 171 -39.61 -10.77 -5.09
C LEU A 171 -38.59 -9.79 -5.69
N LEU A 172 -39.05 -8.80 -6.46
CA LEU A 172 -38.18 -7.76 -7.04
C LEU A 172 -37.50 -6.93 -5.96
N ILE A 173 -38.23 -6.50 -4.93
CA ILE A 173 -37.70 -5.75 -3.79
C ILE A 173 -36.59 -6.55 -3.12
N ASN A 174 -36.80 -7.82 -2.80
CA ASN A 174 -35.77 -8.64 -2.13
C ASN A 174 -34.51 -8.81 -3.00
N ARG A 175 -34.69 -9.06 -4.30
CA ARG A 175 -33.57 -9.14 -5.26
C ARG A 175 -32.79 -7.82 -5.28
N LEU A 176 -33.47 -6.71 -5.56
CA LEU A 176 -32.88 -5.39 -5.70
C LEU A 176 -32.23 -4.88 -4.41
N LYS A 177 -32.81 -5.14 -3.24
CA LYS A 177 -32.18 -4.81 -1.95
C LYS A 177 -30.82 -5.51 -1.80
N THR A 178 -30.68 -6.73 -2.32
CA THR A 178 -29.42 -7.47 -2.29
C THR A 178 -28.43 -6.91 -3.30
N GLU A 179 -28.87 -6.68 -4.54
CA GLU A 179 -28.02 -6.18 -5.62
C GLU A 179 -27.52 -4.74 -5.37
N LEU A 180 -28.41 -3.87 -4.88
CA LEU A 180 -28.14 -2.47 -4.59
C LEU A 180 -27.55 -2.26 -3.19
N LYS A 181 -27.18 -3.34 -2.49
CA LYS A 181 -26.47 -3.24 -1.21
C LYS A 181 -25.20 -2.41 -1.40
N ASP A 182 -25.00 -1.47 -0.49
CA ASP A 182 -23.90 -0.52 -0.52
C ASP A 182 -23.82 0.35 -1.78
N SER A 183 -24.93 0.53 -2.51
CA SER A 183 -25.02 1.50 -3.60
C SER A 183 -25.44 2.89 -3.09
N SER A 184 -24.94 3.93 -3.73
CA SER A 184 -25.40 5.31 -3.51
C SER A 184 -26.57 5.66 -4.40
N ALA A 185 -27.39 6.64 -4.01
CA ALA A 185 -28.54 7.07 -4.82
C ALA A 185 -28.17 7.74 -6.15
N SER A 186 -26.95 8.24 -6.28
CA SER A 186 -26.42 8.88 -7.49
C SER A 186 -25.01 8.39 -7.76
N ASP A 187 -24.60 8.45 -9.02
CA ASP A 187 -23.23 8.21 -9.47
C ASP A 187 -22.32 9.44 -9.29
N ALA A 188 -22.86 10.61 -8.96
CA ALA A 188 -22.09 11.85 -8.83
C ALA A 188 -20.96 11.74 -7.79
N CYS A 189 -19.83 12.37 -8.11
CA CYS A 189 -18.71 12.55 -7.20
C CYS A 189 -19.01 13.65 -6.19
N GLY A 190 -18.82 13.38 -4.89
CA GLY A 190 -19.03 14.38 -3.83
C GLY A 190 -18.05 15.56 -3.83
N VAL A 191 -16.99 15.52 -4.66
CA VAL A 191 -16.00 16.61 -4.77
C VAL A 191 -16.25 17.46 -6.00
N CYS A 192 -16.36 16.84 -7.19
CA CYS A 192 -16.44 17.57 -8.46
C CYS A 192 -17.75 17.37 -9.23
N GLY A 193 -18.70 16.59 -8.72
CA GLY A 193 -19.99 16.32 -9.37
C GLY A 193 -19.96 15.33 -10.55
N ASN A 194 -18.79 15.07 -11.15
CA ASN A 194 -18.66 14.14 -12.28
C ASN A 194 -19.04 12.69 -11.90
N PRO A 195 -19.50 11.87 -12.85
CA PRO A 195 -19.93 10.50 -12.59
C PRO A 195 -18.77 9.59 -12.18
N ARG A 196 -19.00 8.78 -11.14
CA ARG A 196 -18.09 7.75 -10.64
C ARG A 196 -18.21 6.46 -11.44
N ARG A 197 -17.25 5.55 -11.23
CA ARG A 197 -17.25 4.18 -11.76
C ARG A 197 -16.94 3.18 -10.66
N ASN A 198 -17.59 2.02 -10.70
CA ASN A 198 -17.26 0.91 -9.81
C ASN A 198 -15.88 0.35 -10.14
N PHE A 199 -15.15 -0.06 -9.11
CA PHE A 199 -13.92 -0.84 -9.29
C PHE A 199 -14.27 -2.24 -9.80
N SER A 200 -13.55 -2.73 -10.80
CA SER A 200 -13.61 -4.13 -11.24
C SER A 200 -12.92 -5.04 -10.22
N VAL A 201 -11.76 -4.62 -9.73
CA VAL A 201 -11.03 -5.21 -8.61
C VAL A 201 -10.93 -4.16 -7.51
N PRO A 202 -11.52 -4.40 -6.32
CA PRO A 202 -11.45 -3.43 -5.22
C PRO A 202 -10.00 -3.11 -4.86
N PRO A 203 -9.65 -1.84 -4.66
CA PRO A 203 -8.28 -1.47 -4.34
C PRO A 203 -7.89 -1.95 -2.94
N SER A 204 -6.70 -2.52 -2.84
CA SER A 204 -6.04 -2.88 -1.60
C SER A 204 -4.92 -1.89 -1.25
N ARG A 205 -4.50 -1.93 0.00
CA ARG A 205 -3.29 -1.26 0.50
C ARG A 205 -2.40 -2.30 1.17
N LEU A 206 -1.09 -2.11 1.11
CA LEU A 206 -0.16 -2.92 1.89
C LEU A 206 -0.21 -2.46 3.35
N MET A 207 -0.50 -3.39 4.25
CA MET A 207 -0.45 -3.19 5.69
C MET A 207 0.82 -3.84 6.20
N VAL A 208 1.66 -3.06 6.88
CA VAL A 208 2.91 -3.52 7.49
C VAL A 208 2.67 -3.79 8.97
N ALA A 209 2.99 -5.00 9.43
CA ALA A 209 2.83 -5.37 10.82
C ALA A 209 4.02 -4.89 11.66
N SER A 210 3.71 -4.33 12.81
CA SER A 210 4.70 -3.91 13.79
C SER A 210 4.95 -5.02 14.82
N ARG A 211 5.47 -6.16 14.36
CA ARG A 211 5.76 -7.37 15.16
C ARG A 211 7.25 -7.72 15.10
N SER A 212 7.70 -8.62 15.95
CA SER A 212 9.03 -9.23 15.82
C SER A 212 8.98 -10.40 14.84
N ILE A 213 10.12 -10.74 14.25
CA ILE A 213 10.27 -11.91 13.38
C ILE A 213 11.42 -12.76 13.94
N ASP A 214 11.11 -13.91 14.56
CA ASP A 214 12.11 -14.84 15.14
C ASP A 214 13.00 -14.20 16.21
N GLN A 215 12.42 -13.31 17.02
CA GLN A 215 13.16 -12.73 18.13
C GLN A 215 13.38 -13.78 19.22
N CYS A 216 14.65 -13.97 19.61
CA CYS A 216 15.05 -14.95 20.61
C CYS A 216 14.70 -16.41 20.24
N GLU A 217 14.47 -16.67 18.95
CA GLU A 217 14.19 -17.99 18.41
C GLU A 217 15.46 -18.85 18.42
N ASP A 218 15.37 -20.07 18.97
CA ASP A 218 16.50 -20.99 19.04
C ASP A 218 16.56 -21.96 17.84
N PHE A 219 15.49 -22.03 17.04
CA PHE A 219 15.37 -22.86 15.84
C PHE A 219 15.67 -24.34 16.12
N ASP A 220 15.25 -24.85 17.28
CA ASP A 220 15.49 -26.24 17.65
C ASP A 220 14.81 -27.24 16.69
N ALA A 221 15.23 -28.50 16.77
CA ALA A 221 14.74 -29.53 15.84
C ALA A 221 13.32 -30.01 16.13
N GLU A 222 12.75 -29.69 17.30
CA GLU A 222 11.38 -30.07 17.68
C GLU A 222 10.37 -29.12 17.04
N ASP A 223 10.67 -27.81 17.04
CA ASP A 223 9.80 -26.77 16.50
C ASP A 223 10.05 -26.47 15.02
N TRP A 224 11.28 -26.68 14.53
CA TRP A 224 11.66 -26.33 13.16
C TRP A 224 12.07 -27.53 12.31
N SER A 225 11.22 -27.90 11.36
CA SER A 225 11.62 -28.85 10.32
C SER A 225 12.80 -28.29 9.48
N MET A 226 13.56 -29.18 8.84
CA MET A 226 14.61 -28.75 7.90
C MET A 226 14.07 -27.95 6.71
N GLU A 227 12.81 -28.17 6.33
CA GLU A 227 12.15 -27.43 5.26
C GLU A 227 11.80 -26.01 5.71
N SER A 228 11.09 -25.86 6.83
CA SER A 228 10.73 -24.56 7.39
C SER A 228 11.96 -23.70 7.70
N LEU A 229 13.05 -24.32 8.15
CA LEU A 229 14.31 -23.62 8.39
C LEU A 229 14.95 -23.13 7.08
N ARG A 230 14.88 -23.91 5.99
CA ARG A 230 15.34 -23.47 4.66
C ARG A 230 14.49 -22.31 4.15
N ASP A 231 13.18 -22.39 4.27
CA ASP A 231 12.27 -21.32 3.85
C ASP A 231 12.59 -20.01 4.59
N ARG A 232 12.89 -20.09 5.89
CA ARG A 232 13.31 -18.91 6.66
C ARG A 232 14.65 -18.35 6.21
N VAL A 233 15.62 -19.22 5.96
CA VAL A 233 16.91 -18.80 5.38
C VAL A 233 16.72 -18.16 4.02
N ASP A 234 15.86 -18.72 3.16
CA ASP A 234 15.58 -18.18 1.84
C ASP A 234 14.91 -16.81 1.88
N LEU A 235 13.99 -16.60 2.84
CA LEU A 235 13.39 -15.29 3.11
C LEU A 235 14.46 -14.25 3.50
N VAL A 236 15.30 -14.55 4.49
CA VAL A 236 16.35 -13.61 4.96
C VAL A 236 17.42 -13.41 3.89
N PHE A 237 17.75 -14.45 3.13
CA PHE A 237 18.67 -14.38 1.99
C PHE A 237 18.15 -13.49 0.85
N ALA A 238 16.84 -13.57 0.56
CA ALA A 238 16.18 -12.70 -0.41
C ALA A 238 16.08 -11.25 0.09
N PHE A 239 15.87 -11.06 1.40
CA PHE A 239 15.90 -9.75 2.04
C PHE A 239 17.28 -9.09 1.88
N ASP A 240 18.37 -9.82 2.15
CA ASP A 240 19.72 -9.31 1.94
C ASP A 240 19.99 -8.98 0.47
N ALA A 241 19.48 -9.80 -0.46
CA ALA A 241 19.58 -9.55 -1.90
C ALA A 241 18.91 -8.23 -2.30
N ALA A 242 17.72 -7.95 -1.74
CA ALA A 242 17.00 -6.71 -1.98
C ALA A 242 17.77 -5.50 -1.40
N CYS A 243 18.36 -5.63 -0.20
CA CYS A 243 19.25 -4.60 0.35
C CYS A 243 20.48 -4.34 -0.55
N ASP A 244 21.08 -5.38 -1.11
CA ASP A 244 22.17 -5.27 -2.07
C ASP A 244 21.75 -4.56 -3.36
N ALA A 245 20.57 -4.86 -3.89
CA ALA A 245 20.02 -4.20 -5.07
C ALA A 245 19.74 -2.71 -4.81
N ILE A 246 19.14 -2.35 -3.66
CA ILE A 246 18.93 -0.94 -3.27
C ILE A 246 20.27 -0.21 -3.18
N ARG A 247 21.28 -0.83 -2.57
CA ARG A 247 22.63 -0.27 -2.48
C ARG A 247 23.24 -0.08 -3.86
N SER A 248 23.10 -1.04 -4.78
CA SER A 248 23.58 -0.91 -6.15
C SER A 248 22.90 0.23 -6.91
N ASN A 249 21.58 0.40 -6.76
CA ASN A 249 20.85 1.52 -7.36
C ASN A 249 21.32 2.86 -6.78
N PHE A 250 21.56 2.93 -5.46
CA PHE A 250 22.08 4.13 -4.81
C PHE A 250 23.49 4.48 -5.30
N ILE A 251 24.37 3.50 -5.47
CA ILE A 251 25.70 3.73 -6.04
C ILE A 251 25.61 4.21 -7.48
N ALA A 252 24.78 3.59 -8.32
CA ALA A 252 24.56 4.04 -9.69
C ALA A 252 24.05 5.49 -9.74
N LEU A 253 23.09 5.84 -8.87
CA LEU A 253 22.59 7.21 -8.75
C LEU A 253 23.72 8.20 -8.38
N LEU A 254 24.60 7.84 -7.45
CA LEU A 254 25.75 8.66 -7.06
C LEU A 254 26.77 8.81 -8.20
N ASP A 255 26.97 7.76 -9.00
CA ASP A 255 27.94 7.79 -10.11
C ASP A 255 27.39 8.55 -11.33
N ASP A 256 26.08 8.50 -11.57
CA ASP A 256 25.46 9.00 -12.81
C ASP A 256 24.82 10.40 -12.69
N TYR A 257 24.52 10.91 -11.50
CA TYR A 257 23.77 12.16 -11.30
C TYR A 257 24.48 13.14 -10.38
N ASP A 258 24.54 14.43 -10.71
CA ASP A 258 25.08 15.46 -9.81
C ASP A 258 24.01 16.21 -9.03
N VAL A 259 24.31 16.52 -7.76
CA VAL A 259 23.45 17.36 -6.91
C VAL A 259 23.72 18.83 -7.23
N VAL A 260 22.74 19.49 -7.82
CA VAL A 260 22.77 20.91 -8.16
C VAL A 260 21.61 21.66 -7.50
N GLU A 261 21.91 22.80 -6.90
CA GLU A 261 20.91 23.70 -6.34
C GLU A 261 20.36 24.60 -7.45
N ILE A 262 19.04 24.64 -7.61
CA ILE A 262 18.36 25.45 -8.63
C ILE A 262 17.43 26.45 -7.96
N THR A 263 17.62 27.74 -8.26
CA THR A 263 16.73 28.82 -7.82
C THR A 263 15.59 29.01 -8.81
N GLU A 264 14.37 28.64 -8.43
CA GLU A 264 13.16 28.90 -9.24
C GLU A 264 12.58 30.31 -8.96
N HIS A 265 12.68 31.23 -9.92
CA HIS A 265 11.99 32.52 -9.85
C HIS A 265 10.55 32.40 -10.37
N ARG A 266 9.54 32.56 -9.49
CA ARG A 266 8.14 32.66 -9.91
C ARG A 266 7.77 34.10 -10.24
N PRO A 267 7.18 34.40 -11.42
CA PRO A 267 6.68 35.74 -11.71
C PRO A 267 5.51 36.08 -10.78
N VAL A 268 5.60 37.23 -10.10
CA VAL A 268 4.54 37.74 -9.21
C VAL A 268 4.03 39.08 -9.75
N GLN A 269 2.72 39.20 -9.93
CA GLN A 269 2.07 40.47 -10.28
C GLN A 269 1.93 41.33 -9.03
N VAL A 270 2.47 42.55 -9.04
CA VAL A 270 2.42 43.49 -7.91
C VAL A 270 1.93 44.86 -8.37
N LYS A 271 0.93 45.40 -7.68
CA LYS A 271 0.49 46.79 -7.90
C LYS A 271 1.43 47.72 -7.13
N LYS A 272 2.06 48.67 -7.82
CA LYS A 272 2.90 49.73 -7.22
C LYS A 272 2.36 51.10 -7.57
N LEU A 273 2.38 52.01 -6.60
CA LEU A 273 2.20 53.44 -6.84
C LEU A 273 3.47 53.97 -7.50
N VAL A 274 3.29 54.67 -8.62
CA VAL A 274 4.37 55.39 -9.32
C VAL A 274 4.02 56.86 -9.35
N ALA A 275 5.02 57.72 -9.12
CA ALA A 275 4.85 59.16 -9.23
C ALA A 275 4.46 59.52 -10.67
N HIS A 276 3.59 60.52 -10.80
CA HIS A 276 3.27 61.07 -12.11
C HIS A 276 4.55 61.63 -12.74
N ALA A 277 4.79 61.28 -14.01
CA ALA A 277 5.88 61.87 -14.77
C ALA A 277 5.67 63.40 -14.82
N ALA A 278 6.68 64.15 -14.39
CA ALA A 278 6.70 65.61 -14.45
C ALA A 278 6.77 66.10 -15.91
#